data_AF-A0A2V8DG16-F1
#
_entry.id   AF-A0A2V8DG16-F1
#
_cell.length_a   1.000
_cell.length_b   1.000
_cell.length_c   1.000
_cell.angle_alpha   90.00
_cell.angle_beta   90.00
_cell.angle_gamma   90.00
#
_symmetry.space_group_name_H-M   'P 1'
#
loop_
_entity.id
_entity.type
_entity.pdbx_description
1 polymer ?
#
loop_
_entity_poly.entity_id
_entity_poly.type
_entity_poly.pdbx_seq_one_letter_code
_entity_poly.pdbx_strand_id
1 'polypeptide(L)'
;MFLALSYLGLSVHAARVRLRLAIDGFAGALVVPVALLAGALAYALATGLPIEPRAGPYTAYLLIPAVLLIGGRRSTRPSPRRVLATATALWLPLEFHLLPSLPLPPPNGSDAIRLVGIVEAFYLFLVARPIGEIGYTFLLDRRDCLSAGLAFAGYALVALPLGLVSGFLTWHPRLDAASVLLMPAVIYLTTAVPEEFLFRGLIQNVFTRIADPRAALLVASVVFGLAHLPDFRYVALATLAGVAYGWVYAR
;
A
#
# COMPACT_ATOMS: atom_id res chain seq x y z
N MET A 1 7.36 -15.75 6.70
CA MET A 1 6.07 -16.26 7.24
C MET A 1 5.37 -15.23 8.13
N PHE A 2 5.99 -14.73 9.21
CA PHE A 2 5.36 -13.75 10.11
C PHE A 2 4.79 -12.50 9.42
N LEU A 3 5.57 -11.82 8.56
CA LEU A 3 5.09 -10.62 7.86
C LEU A 3 3.86 -10.86 6.97
N ALA A 4 3.82 -12.00 6.27
CA ALA A 4 2.67 -12.37 5.44
C ALA A 4 1.42 -12.70 6.29
N LEU A 5 1.60 -13.35 7.44
CA LEU A 5 0.52 -13.60 8.39
C LEU A 5 -0.01 -12.29 9.00
N SER A 6 0.87 -11.34 9.33
CA SER A 6 0.48 -10.02 9.80
C SER A 6 -0.31 -9.25 8.74
N TYR A 7 0.16 -9.26 7.49
CA TYR A 7 -0.51 -8.64 6.35
C TYR A 7 -1.96 -9.11 6.16
N LEU A 8 -2.17 -10.44 6.12
CA LEU A 8 -3.49 -11.03 5.99
C LEU A 8 -4.31 -10.88 7.28
N GLY A 9 -3.69 -11.09 8.43
CA GLY A 9 -4.35 -11.02 9.74
C GLY A 9 -4.92 -9.64 10.06
N LEU A 10 -4.27 -8.57 9.60
CA LEU A 10 -4.77 -7.20 9.77
C LEU A 10 -6.04 -6.89 8.95
N SER A 11 -6.42 -7.75 7.99
CA SER A 11 -7.73 -7.65 7.33
C SER A 11 -8.88 -8.07 8.25
N VAL A 12 -8.60 -8.90 9.26
CA VAL A 12 -9.59 -9.43 10.19
C VAL A 12 -9.96 -8.37 11.23
N HIS A 13 -11.23 -7.95 11.24
CA HIS A 13 -11.71 -6.91 12.17
C HIS A 13 -11.43 -7.25 13.64
N ALA A 14 -11.70 -8.48 14.07
CA ALA A 14 -11.46 -8.93 15.43
C ALA A 14 -9.97 -8.86 15.83
N ALA A 15 -9.05 -9.17 14.91
CA ALA A 15 -7.62 -9.06 15.15
C ALA A 15 -7.20 -7.59 15.37
N ARG A 16 -7.71 -6.67 14.52
CA ARG A 16 -7.47 -5.23 14.69
C ARG A 16 -7.99 -4.70 16.03
N VAL A 17 -9.18 -5.12 16.45
CA VAL A 17 -9.75 -4.70 17.75
C VAL A 17 -8.89 -5.19 18.91
N ARG A 18 -8.46 -6.47 18.92
CA ARG A 18 -7.58 -7.00 19.97
C ARG A 18 -6.26 -6.26 20.05
N LEU A 19 -5.63 -6.01 18.90
CA LEU A 19 -4.37 -5.24 18.86
C LEU A 19 -4.56 -3.81 19.37
N ARG A 20 -5.68 -3.15 19.02
CA ARG A 20 -5.99 -1.81 19.53
C ARG A 20 -6.15 -1.78 21.04
N LEU A 21 -6.83 -2.77 21.62
CA LEU A 21 -7.01 -2.88 23.07
C LEU A 21 -5.68 -3.10 23.81
N ALA A 22 -4.70 -3.71 23.16
CA ALA A 22 -3.36 -3.89 23.72
C ALA A 22 -2.48 -2.62 23.65
N ILE A 23 -2.88 -1.58 22.91
CA ILE A 23 -2.08 -0.37 22.71
C ILE A 23 -2.38 0.67 23.79
N ASP A 24 -1.52 0.71 24.81
CA ASP A 24 -1.58 1.74 25.84
C ASP A 24 -0.59 2.90 25.59
N GLY A 25 -1.10 4.13 25.65
CA GLY A 25 -0.33 5.35 25.42
C GLY A 25 0.47 5.43 24.11
N PHE A 26 1.40 6.37 24.07
CA PHE A 26 2.30 6.56 22.94
C PHE A 26 3.30 5.39 22.81
N ALA A 27 3.86 4.94 23.93
CA ALA A 27 4.85 3.85 23.96
C ALA A 27 4.28 2.52 23.43
N GLY A 28 3.05 2.14 23.83
CA GLY A 28 2.40 0.93 23.34
C GLY A 28 2.14 0.95 21.83
N ALA A 29 1.92 2.13 21.26
CA ALA A 29 1.73 2.31 19.82
C ALA A 29 3.05 2.23 19.02
N LEU A 30 4.21 2.36 19.68
CA LEU A 30 5.52 2.22 19.04
C LEU A 30 6.08 0.79 19.10
N VAL A 31 5.42 -0.13 19.81
CA VAL A 31 5.88 -1.51 19.96
C VAL A 31 6.04 -2.22 18.60
N VAL A 32 5.08 -2.07 17.69
CA VAL A 32 5.14 -2.72 16.37
C VAL A 32 6.23 -2.11 15.48
N PRO A 33 6.33 -0.77 15.30
CA PRO A 33 7.43 -0.17 14.55
C PRO A 33 8.82 -0.60 15.06
N VAL A 34 8.99 -0.63 16.39
CA VAL A 34 10.24 -1.07 17.03
C VAL A 34 10.48 -2.57 16.83
N ALA A 35 9.44 -3.40 16.91
CA ALA A 35 9.56 -4.84 16.66
C ALA A 35 9.90 -5.15 15.19
N LEU A 36 9.34 -4.40 14.24
CA LEU A 36 9.69 -4.50 12.81
C LEU A 36 11.14 -4.09 12.57
N LEU A 37 11.61 -3.01 13.19
CA LEU A 37 13.00 -2.58 13.14
C LEU A 37 13.94 -3.65 13.70
N ALA A 38 13.66 -4.11 14.92
CA ALA A 38 14.46 -5.15 15.58
C ALA A 38 14.48 -6.44 14.76
N GLY A 39 13.34 -6.85 14.21
CA GLY A 39 13.24 -8.02 13.33
C GLY A 39 14.05 -7.89 12.04
N ALA A 40 14.00 -6.72 11.39
CA ALA A 40 14.77 -6.47 10.17
C ALA A 40 16.29 -6.47 10.44
N LEU A 41 16.74 -5.86 11.53
CA LEU A 41 18.16 -5.84 11.90
C LEU A 41 18.65 -7.20 12.41
N ALA A 42 17.85 -7.92 13.18
CA ALA A 42 18.16 -9.28 13.62
C ALA A 42 18.24 -10.24 12.44
N TYR A 43 17.34 -10.12 11.46
CA TYR A 43 17.43 -10.86 10.22
C TYR A 43 18.72 -10.55 9.46
N ALA A 44 19.05 -9.27 9.28
CA ALA A 44 20.28 -8.87 8.60
C ALA A 44 21.53 -9.47 9.29
N LEU A 45 21.60 -9.39 10.62
CA LEU A 45 22.66 -9.99 11.41
C LEU A 45 22.73 -11.51 11.22
N ALA A 46 21.60 -12.20 11.34
CA ALA A 46 21.51 -13.65 11.25
C ALA A 46 21.88 -14.19 9.87
N THR A 47 21.69 -13.40 8.82
CA THR A 47 22.02 -13.79 7.44
C THR A 47 23.31 -13.15 6.91
N GLY A 48 24.12 -12.53 7.76
CA GLY A 48 25.41 -11.93 7.38
C GLY A 48 25.31 -10.69 6.49
N LEU A 49 24.17 -10.01 6.45
CA LEU A 49 24.02 -8.73 5.76
C LEU A 49 24.59 -7.59 6.63
N PRO A 50 25.30 -6.60 6.05
CA PRO A 50 25.90 -5.51 6.83
C PRO A 50 24.81 -4.65 7.50
N ILE A 51 25.01 -4.36 8.78
CA ILE A 51 24.02 -3.65 9.62
C ILE A 51 24.17 -2.14 9.47
N GLU A 52 25.41 -1.66 9.33
CA GLU A 52 25.77 -0.25 9.25
C GLU A 52 24.95 0.53 8.21
N PRO A 53 24.81 0.06 6.95
CA PRO A 53 24.00 0.78 5.96
C PRO A 53 22.49 0.72 6.26
N ARG A 54 22.02 -0.21 7.09
CA ARG A 54 20.59 -0.49 7.34
C ARG A 54 20.05 0.18 8.60
N ALA A 55 20.85 0.22 9.67
CA ALA A 55 20.40 0.67 10.98
C ALA A 55 19.78 2.07 10.95
N GLY A 56 20.50 3.05 10.40
CA GLY A 56 20.03 4.44 10.30
C GLY A 56 18.78 4.58 9.41
N PRO A 57 18.84 4.17 8.13
CA PRO A 57 17.71 4.27 7.21
C PRO A 57 16.46 3.52 7.67
N TYR A 58 16.58 2.30 8.21
CA TYR A 58 15.42 1.55 8.70
C TYR A 58 14.82 2.18 9.95
N THR A 59 15.66 2.71 10.85
CA THR A 59 15.17 3.45 12.03
C THR A 59 14.38 4.68 11.61
N ALA A 60 14.92 5.48 10.68
CA ALA A 60 14.22 6.65 10.15
C ALA A 60 12.91 6.24 9.46
N TYR A 61 12.96 5.22 8.59
CA TYR A 61 11.84 4.75 7.81
C TYR A 61 10.67 4.23 8.66
N LEU A 62 10.94 3.55 9.77
CA LEU A 62 9.89 2.98 10.63
C LEU A 62 9.43 3.96 11.71
N LEU A 63 10.34 4.71 12.33
CA LEU A 63 9.98 5.55 13.48
C LEU A 63 9.44 6.92 13.08
N ILE A 64 9.92 7.55 12.00
CA ILE A 64 9.41 8.86 11.56
C ILE A 64 7.91 8.81 11.25
N PRO A 65 7.41 7.94 10.35
CA PRO A 65 5.97 7.87 10.06
C PRO A 65 5.14 7.49 11.28
N ALA A 66 5.63 6.59 12.14
CA ALA A 66 4.97 6.22 13.38
C ALA A 66 4.79 7.41 14.32
N VAL A 67 5.87 8.17 14.59
CA VAL A 67 5.82 9.36 15.45
C VAL A 67 4.94 10.45 14.84
N LEU A 68 5.02 10.67 13.53
CA LEU A 68 4.18 11.66 12.82
C LEU A 68 2.69 11.38 12.98
N LEU A 69 2.27 10.11 12.90
CA LEU A 69 0.87 9.73 12.96
C LEU A 69 0.36 9.60 14.40
N ILE A 70 1.11 8.90 15.25
CA ILE A 70 0.73 8.57 16.62
C ILE A 70 0.81 9.81 17.51
N GLY A 71 1.78 10.69 17.26
CA GLY A 71 1.98 11.92 18.01
C GLY A 71 0.74 12.81 18.00
N GLY A 72 0.30 13.27 19.18
CA GLY A 72 -0.86 14.15 19.36
C GLY A 72 -2.05 13.48 20.06
N ARG A 73 -3.05 14.28 20.44
CA ARG A 73 -4.18 13.85 21.28
C ARG A 73 -4.93 12.67 20.64
N ARG A 74 -5.16 11.60 21.40
CA ARG A 74 -5.87 10.38 20.94
C ARG A 74 -7.35 10.62 20.65
N SER A 75 -7.97 11.61 21.29
CA SER A 75 -9.41 11.88 21.18
C SER A 75 -9.85 12.49 19.84
N THR A 76 -8.90 12.98 19.04
CA THR A 76 -9.18 13.58 17.71
C THR A 76 -8.63 12.69 16.61
N ARG A 77 -9.45 12.44 15.57
CA ARG A 77 -8.99 11.81 14.31
C ARG A 77 -7.73 12.53 13.80
N PRO A 78 -6.76 11.82 13.20
CA PRO A 78 -5.56 12.46 12.68
C PRO A 78 -5.94 13.48 11.61
N SER A 79 -5.26 14.63 11.59
CA SER A 79 -5.54 15.65 10.57
C SER A 79 -5.16 15.14 9.18
N PRO A 80 -5.88 15.55 8.11
CA PRO A 80 -5.58 15.19 6.72
C PRO A 80 -4.09 15.32 6.36
N ARG A 81 -3.46 16.44 6.76
CA ARG A 81 -2.04 16.70 6.52
C ARG A 81 -1.12 15.66 7.15
N ARG A 82 -1.42 15.21 8.38
CA ARG A 82 -0.62 14.18 9.05
C ARG A 82 -0.75 12.83 8.37
N VAL A 83 -1.95 12.46 7.96
CA VAL A 83 -2.18 11.21 7.23
C VAL A 83 -1.39 11.20 5.93
N LEU A 84 -1.49 12.28 5.14
CA LEU A 84 -0.75 12.41 3.88
C LEU A 84 0.76 12.42 4.11
N ALA A 85 1.26 13.16 5.12
CA ALA A 85 2.69 13.20 5.45
C ALA A 85 3.23 11.81 5.84
N THR A 86 2.49 11.07 6.68
CA THR A 86 2.84 9.69 7.05
C THR A 86 2.80 8.76 5.83
N ALA A 87 1.77 8.87 5.00
CA ALA A 87 1.65 8.06 3.78
C ALA A 87 2.82 8.32 2.82
N THR A 88 3.21 9.58 2.60
CA THR A 88 4.37 9.92 1.77
C THR A 88 5.69 9.49 2.38
N ALA A 89 5.84 9.56 3.70
CA ALA A 89 7.04 9.13 4.41
C ALA A 89 7.25 7.59 4.34
N LEU A 90 6.17 6.81 4.21
CA LEU A 90 6.23 5.38 3.97
C LEU A 90 6.40 5.04 2.48
N TRP A 91 5.72 5.77 1.60
CA TRP A 91 5.68 5.43 0.18
C TRP A 91 6.94 5.86 -0.59
N LEU A 92 7.34 7.13 -0.50
CA LEU A 92 8.38 7.67 -1.39
C LEU A 92 9.76 7.03 -1.21
N PRO A 93 10.21 6.67 0.01
CA PRO A 93 11.48 5.96 0.15
C PRO A 93 11.50 4.58 -0.53
N LEU A 94 10.35 3.90 -0.61
CA LEU A 94 10.22 2.64 -1.33
C LEU A 94 10.16 2.86 -2.85
N GLU A 95 9.37 3.84 -3.28
CA GLU A 95 9.20 4.21 -4.70
C GLU A 95 10.53 4.56 -5.36
N PHE A 96 11.32 5.42 -4.69
CA PHE A 96 12.61 5.88 -5.20
C PHE A 96 13.78 4.99 -4.78
N HIS A 97 13.52 3.80 -4.23
CA HIS A 97 14.56 2.84 -3.82
C HIS A 97 15.64 3.45 -2.89
N LEU A 98 15.23 4.32 -1.96
CA LEU A 98 16.14 5.05 -1.06
C LEU A 98 16.60 4.21 0.13
N LEU A 99 16.00 3.03 0.34
CA LEU A 99 16.34 2.12 1.43
C LEU A 99 17.27 1.01 0.94
N PRO A 100 18.24 0.58 1.76
CA PRO A 100 19.02 -0.62 1.45
C PRO A 100 18.10 -1.84 1.35
N SER A 101 18.37 -2.71 0.37
CA SER A 101 17.58 -3.93 0.18
C SER A 101 17.72 -4.90 1.35
N LEU A 102 16.65 -5.66 1.60
CA LEU A 102 16.58 -6.73 2.59
C LEU A 102 16.22 -8.05 1.86
N PRO A 103 17.15 -8.66 1.11
CA PRO A 103 16.85 -9.82 0.27
C PRO A 103 16.45 -11.04 1.11
N LEU A 104 15.42 -11.75 0.66
CA LEU A 104 14.90 -12.98 1.30
C LEU A 104 14.74 -14.11 0.26
N PRO A 105 15.58 -15.17 0.29
CA PRO A 105 16.84 -15.29 1.03
C PRO A 105 17.99 -14.48 0.39
N PRO A 106 19.08 -14.17 1.09
CA PRO A 106 20.23 -13.47 0.50
C PRO A 106 21.05 -14.37 -0.44
N PRO A 107 21.85 -13.79 -1.35
CA PRO A 107 21.95 -12.36 -1.67
C PRO A 107 20.91 -11.89 -2.71
N ASN A 108 20.26 -12.81 -3.44
CA ASN A 108 19.49 -12.52 -4.65
C ASN A 108 17.97 -12.74 -4.49
N GLY A 109 17.47 -12.91 -3.28
CA GLY A 109 16.05 -13.07 -3.00
C GLY A 109 15.25 -11.78 -3.16
N SER A 110 13.93 -11.90 -3.00
CA SER A 110 13.03 -10.75 -3.10
C SER A 110 13.27 -9.76 -1.96
N ASP A 111 13.16 -8.47 -2.27
CA ASP A 111 13.39 -7.42 -1.28
C ASP A 111 12.24 -7.32 -0.26
N ALA A 112 12.48 -7.80 0.96
CA ALA A 112 11.48 -7.87 2.01
C ALA A 112 11.14 -6.49 2.62
N ILE A 113 11.94 -5.43 2.35
CA ILE A 113 11.68 -4.10 2.93
C ILE A 113 10.33 -3.53 2.52
N ARG A 114 9.86 -3.87 1.31
CA ARG A 114 8.52 -3.50 0.81
C ARG A 114 7.43 -4.10 1.70
N LEU A 115 7.55 -5.39 2.02
CA LEU A 115 6.58 -6.07 2.89
C LEU A 115 6.61 -5.54 4.32
N VAL A 116 7.79 -5.20 4.85
CA VAL A 116 7.93 -4.51 6.15
C VAL A 116 7.18 -3.18 6.12
N GLY A 117 7.36 -2.38 5.08
CA GLY A 117 6.67 -1.10 4.87
C GLY A 117 5.14 -1.24 4.79
N ILE A 118 4.64 -2.27 4.09
CA ILE A 118 3.21 -2.55 3.99
C ILE A 118 2.63 -2.90 5.37
N VAL A 119 3.30 -3.79 6.13
CA VAL A 119 2.85 -4.18 7.47
C VAL A 119 2.87 -2.97 8.42
N GLU A 120 3.89 -2.12 8.33
CA GLU A 120 3.97 -0.86 9.08
C GLU A 120 2.80 0.07 8.74
N ALA A 121 2.54 0.32 7.45
CA ALA A 121 1.45 1.16 7.00
C ALA A 121 0.08 0.64 7.49
N PHE A 122 -0.13 -0.67 7.38
CA PHE A 122 -1.37 -1.31 7.82
C PHE A 122 -1.53 -1.20 9.33
N TYR A 123 -0.48 -1.48 10.09
CA TYR A 123 -0.52 -1.31 11.54
C TYR A 123 -0.86 0.15 11.91
N LEU A 124 -0.17 1.12 11.33
CA LEU A 124 -0.34 2.53 11.66
C LEU A 124 -1.76 3.02 11.37
N PHE A 125 -2.29 2.77 10.17
CA PHE A 125 -3.59 3.31 9.74
C PHE A 125 -4.78 2.39 9.99
N LEU A 126 -4.58 1.11 10.33
CA LEU A 126 -5.67 0.20 10.70
C LEU A 126 -5.73 -0.09 12.20
N VAL A 127 -4.64 0.08 12.94
CA VAL A 127 -4.57 -0.28 14.37
C VAL A 127 -4.20 0.92 15.21
N ALA A 128 -2.99 1.48 15.07
CA ALA A 128 -2.48 2.49 16.00
C ALA A 128 -3.28 3.81 15.96
N ARG A 129 -3.60 4.29 14.76
CA ARG A 129 -4.38 5.52 14.53
C ARG A 129 -5.32 5.32 13.34
N PRO A 130 -6.46 4.62 13.53
CA PRO A 130 -7.35 4.29 12.46
C PRO A 130 -7.98 5.53 11.82
N ILE A 131 -7.84 5.63 10.50
CA ILE A 131 -8.63 6.57 9.69
C ILE A 131 -9.80 5.76 9.13
N GLY A 132 -11.04 6.19 9.39
CA GLY A 132 -12.23 5.43 8.97
C GLY A 132 -12.27 5.18 7.46
N GLU A 133 -13.16 4.28 7.02
CA GLU A 133 -13.54 4.15 5.61
C GLU A 133 -12.38 3.77 4.66
N ILE A 134 -11.35 3.07 5.11
CA ILE A 134 -10.26 2.58 4.23
C ILE A 134 -10.74 1.47 3.27
N GLY A 135 -11.80 0.74 3.61
CA GLY A 135 -12.30 -0.36 2.77
C GLY A 135 -11.45 -1.63 2.77
N TYR A 136 -10.43 -1.75 3.64
CA TYR A 136 -9.58 -2.96 3.71
C TYR A 136 -10.33 -4.13 4.36
N THR A 137 -10.95 -4.96 3.51
CA THR A 137 -11.65 -6.21 3.80
C THR A 137 -11.54 -7.17 2.60
N PHE A 138 -11.55 -8.48 2.85
CA PHE A 138 -11.63 -9.50 1.79
C PHE A 138 -13.03 -10.13 1.67
N LEU A 139 -14.02 -9.55 2.36
CA LEU A 139 -15.42 -9.98 2.28
C LEU A 139 -16.08 -9.34 1.05
N LEU A 140 -15.83 -9.91 -0.12
CA LEU A 140 -16.39 -9.45 -1.40
C LEU A 140 -17.84 -9.92 -1.56
N ASP A 141 -18.71 -9.03 -1.99
CA ASP A 141 -20.08 -9.36 -2.36
C ASP A 141 -20.31 -9.35 -3.89
N ARG A 142 -21.53 -9.72 -4.31
CA ARG A 142 -21.88 -9.76 -5.74
C ARG A 142 -21.85 -8.38 -6.40
N ARG A 143 -22.16 -7.32 -5.66
CA ARG A 143 -22.17 -5.94 -6.15
C ARG A 143 -20.76 -5.43 -6.36
N ASP A 144 -19.82 -5.83 -5.50
CA ASP A 144 -18.39 -5.57 -5.66
C ASP A 144 -17.89 -6.20 -6.96
N CYS A 145 -18.15 -7.50 -7.16
CA CYS A 145 -17.76 -8.21 -8.38
C CYS A 145 -18.37 -7.59 -9.65
N LEU A 146 -19.64 -7.18 -9.59
CA LEU A 146 -20.30 -6.52 -10.72
C LEU A 146 -19.69 -5.15 -11.02
N SER A 147 -19.47 -4.33 -9.99
CA SER A 147 -18.90 -3.00 -10.16
C SER A 147 -17.45 -3.06 -10.66
N ALA A 148 -16.64 -3.96 -10.10
CA ALA A 148 -15.28 -4.21 -10.57
C ALA A 148 -15.26 -4.74 -12.01
N GLY A 149 -16.14 -5.68 -12.36
CA GLY A 149 -16.24 -6.22 -13.72
C GLY A 149 -16.63 -5.16 -14.75
N LEU A 150 -17.62 -4.31 -14.44
CA LEU A 150 -18.03 -3.20 -15.30
C LEU A 150 -16.93 -2.14 -15.44
N ALA A 151 -16.26 -1.77 -14.35
CA ALA A 151 -15.16 -0.82 -14.38
C ALA A 151 -13.97 -1.36 -15.18
N PHE A 152 -13.63 -2.64 -15.00
CA PHE A 152 -12.59 -3.32 -15.77
C PHE A 152 -12.92 -3.35 -17.26
N ALA A 153 -14.15 -3.73 -17.63
CA ALA A 153 -14.58 -3.74 -19.03
C ALA A 153 -14.52 -2.33 -19.65
N GLY A 154 -15.02 -1.32 -18.94
CA GLY A 154 -14.95 0.08 -19.38
C GLY A 154 -13.52 0.58 -19.56
N TYR A 155 -12.64 0.29 -18.60
CA TYR A 155 -11.22 0.61 -18.70
C TYR A 155 -10.55 -0.12 -19.87
N ALA A 156 -10.77 -1.43 -20.02
CA ALA A 156 -10.16 -2.25 -21.05
C ALA A 156 -10.51 -1.76 -22.47
N LEU A 157 -11.74 -1.31 -22.70
CA LEU A 157 -12.17 -0.75 -23.99
C LEU A 157 -11.35 0.48 -24.42
N VAL A 158 -10.83 1.25 -23.47
CA VAL A 158 -10.01 2.44 -23.74
C VAL A 158 -8.52 2.11 -23.68
N ALA A 159 -8.11 1.36 -22.66
CA ALA A 159 -6.71 1.07 -22.38
C ALA A 159 -6.08 0.09 -23.37
N LEU A 160 -6.82 -0.90 -23.88
CA LEU A 160 -6.27 -1.85 -24.85
C LEU A 160 -5.92 -1.16 -26.18
N PRO A 161 -6.81 -0.38 -26.83
CA PRO A 161 -6.43 0.35 -28.04
C PRO A 161 -5.28 1.33 -27.80
N LEU A 162 -5.36 2.15 -26.74
CA LEU A 162 -4.32 3.14 -26.45
C LEU A 162 -2.97 2.47 -26.14
N GLY A 163 -2.97 1.40 -25.36
CA GLY A 163 -1.78 0.66 -25.00
C GLY A 163 -1.13 -0.01 -26.21
N LEU A 164 -1.92 -0.62 -27.10
CA LEU A 164 -1.41 -1.26 -28.31
C LEU A 164 -0.89 -0.22 -29.33
N VAL A 165 -1.65 0.86 -29.59
CA VAL A 165 -1.27 1.90 -30.55
C VAL A 165 -0.02 2.67 -30.09
N SER A 166 0.10 2.95 -28.79
CA SER A 166 1.28 3.61 -28.23
C SER A 166 2.50 2.68 -28.07
N GLY A 167 2.35 1.38 -28.34
CA GLY A 167 3.39 0.37 -28.14
C GLY A 167 3.75 0.14 -26.68
N PHE A 168 2.88 0.51 -25.73
CA PHE A 168 3.05 0.19 -24.31
C PHE A 168 2.63 -1.26 -24.03
N LEU A 169 1.58 -1.74 -24.68
CA LEU A 169 1.15 -3.12 -24.64
C LEU A 169 1.63 -3.87 -25.88
N THR A 170 2.07 -5.10 -25.69
CA THR A 170 2.38 -6.04 -26.77
C THR A 170 1.47 -7.26 -26.67
N TRP A 171 0.94 -7.70 -27.80
CA TRP A 171 0.11 -8.89 -27.84
C TRP A 171 0.98 -10.14 -27.70
N HIS A 172 0.96 -10.76 -26.52
CA HIS A 172 1.68 -12.01 -26.23
C HIS A 172 0.89 -12.87 -25.22
N PRO A 173 -0.29 -13.39 -25.60
CA PRO A 173 -1.14 -14.14 -24.68
C PRO A 173 -0.42 -15.43 -24.23
N ARG A 174 -0.44 -15.65 -22.91
CA ARG A 174 -0.07 -16.94 -22.28
C ARG A 174 -1.30 -17.43 -21.53
N LEU A 175 -1.72 -18.65 -21.83
CA LEU A 175 -2.99 -19.22 -21.36
C LEU A 175 -2.77 -20.49 -20.54
N ASP A 176 -1.69 -20.51 -19.76
CA ASP A 176 -1.41 -21.56 -18.80
C ASP A 176 -1.94 -21.19 -17.40
N ALA A 177 -2.04 -22.18 -16.51
CA ALA A 177 -2.58 -21.96 -15.17
C ALA A 177 -1.77 -20.93 -14.36
N ALA A 178 -0.46 -20.84 -14.58
CA ALA A 178 0.37 -19.86 -13.85
C ALA A 178 0.06 -18.43 -14.32
N SER A 179 -0.06 -18.20 -15.62
CA SER A 179 -0.37 -16.88 -16.18
C SER A 179 -1.80 -16.40 -15.92
N VAL A 180 -2.78 -17.32 -15.89
CA VAL A 180 -4.21 -16.96 -15.74
C VAL A 180 -4.68 -16.95 -14.29
N LEU A 181 -4.08 -17.74 -13.39
CA LEU A 181 -4.52 -17.86 -12.00
C LEU A 181 -3.46 -17.39 -11.00
N LEU A 182 -2.27 -18.00 -11.05
CA LEU A 182 -1.25 -17.77 -10.02
C LEU A 182 -0.72 -16.33 -10.04
N MET A 183 -0.29 -15.86 -11.21
CA MET A 183 0.30 -14.52 -11.33
C MET A 183 -0.69 -13.40 -11.00
N PRO A 184 -1.95 -13.41 -11.47
CA PRO A 184 -2.94 -12.44 -11.03
C PRO A 184 -3.18 -12.46 -9.52
N ALA A 185 -3.20 -13.63 -8.88
CA ALA A 185 -3.34 -13.73 -7.43
C ALA A 185 -2.13 -13.14 -6.68
N VAL A 186 -0.91 -13.39 -7.18
CA VAL A 186 0.31 -12.78 -6.63
C VAL A 186 0.25 -11.26 -6.79
N ILE A 187 -0.01 -10.74 -8.00
CA ILE A 187 -0.14 -9.31 -8.28
C ILE A 187 -1.21 -8.68 -7.39
N TYR A 188 -2.36 -9.33 -7.24
CA TYR A 188 -3.43 -8.85 -6.39
C TYR A 188 -2.95 -8.67 -4.95
N LEU A 189 -2.30 -9.69 -4.38
CA LEU A 189 -1.87 -9.69 -3.00
C LEU A 189 -0.64 -8.80 -2.74
N THR A 190 0.30 -8.69 -3.67
CA THR A 190 1.59 -8.01 -3.43
C THR A 190 1.65 -6.60 -4.01
N THR A 191 0.78 -6.26 -4.95
CA THR A 191 0.81 -5.01 -5.69
C THR A 191 -0.52 -4.27 -5.58
N ALA A 192 -1.61 -4.91 -6.02
CA ALA A 192 -2.91 -4.24 -6.09
C ALA A 192 -3.41 -3.82 -4.70
N VAL A 193 -3.41 -4.72 -3.71
CA VAL A 193 -3.89 -4.39 -2.36
C VAL A 193 -3.07 -3.27 -1.69
N PRO A 194 -1.72 -3.29 -1.68
CA PRO A 194 -0.93 -2.18 -1.17
C PRO A 194 -1.18 -0.84 -1.90
N GLU A 195 -1.27 -0.87 -3.23
CA GLU A 195 -1.56 0.31 -4.03
C GLU A 195 -2.97 0.86 -3.74
N GLU A 196 -4.00 0.03 -3.76
CA GLU A 196 -5.36 0.45 -3.44
C GLU A 196 -5.47 0.98 -2.00
N PHE A 197 -4.76 0.37 -1.05
CA PHE A 197 -4.67 0.91 0.30
C PHE A 197 -4.08 2.32 0.31
N LEU A 198 -2.96 2.55 -0.36
CA LEU A 198 -2.29 3.85 -0.41
C LEU A 198 -3.13 4.90 -1.15
N PHE A 199 -3.51 4.63 -2.39
CA PHE A 199 -4.11 5.62 -3.26
C PHE A 199 -5.60 5.86 -2.95
N ARG A 200 -6.35 4.82 -2.57
CA ARG A 200 -7.80 4.94 -2.35
C ARG A 200 -8.07 5.05 -0.86
N GLY A 201 -7.56 4.09 -0.10
CA GLY A 201 -7.70 4.01 1.35
C GLY A 201 -7.12 5.21 2.10
N LEU A 202 -5.97 5.75 1.67
CA LEU A 202 -5.33 6.93 2.28
C LEU A 202 -5.54 8.20 1.46
N ILE A 203 -5.02 8.28 0.23
CA ILE A 203 -4.96 9.55 -0.53
C ILE A 203 -6.37 10.02 -0.91
N GLN A 204 -7.13 9.24 -1.68
CA GLN A 204 -8.50 9.61 -2.09
C GLN A 204 -9.40 9.85 -0.88
N ASN A 205 -9.40 8.94 0.10
CA ASN A 205 -10.18 9.05 1.35
C ASN A 205 -9.86 10.33 2.15
N VAL A 206 -8.60 10.75 2.20
CA VAL A 206 -8.25 12.00 2.88
C VAL A 206 -8.72 13.20 2.07
N PHE A 207 -8.54 13.19 0.75
CA PHE A 207 -8.98 14.29 -0.11
C PHE A 207 -10.50 14.45 -0.13
N THR A 208 -11.29 13.37 -0.10
CA THR A 208 -12.77 13.45 -0.03
C THR A 208 -13.27 14.13 1.25
N ARG A 209 -12.46 14.19 2.31
CA ARG A 209 -12.81 14.87 3.56
C ARG A 209 -12.51 16.36 3.56
N ILE A 210 -11.72 16.85 2.60
CA ILE A 210 -11.26 18.25 2.54
C ILE A 210 -11.59 18.95 1.22
N ALA A 211 -12.05 18.20 0.22
CA ALA A 211 -12.37 18.69 -1.11
C ALA A 211 -13.60 17.95 -1.67
N ASP A 212 -14.09 18.42 -2.82
CA ASP A 212 -15.17 17.75 -3.54
C ASP A 212 -14.80 16.29 -3.88
N PRO A 213 -15.69 15.30 -3.71
CA PRO A 213 -15.38 13.90 -3.96
C PRO A 213 -14.90 13.59 -5.38
N ARG A 214 -15.37 14.32 -6.40
CA ARG A 214 -14.89 14.14 -7.79
C ARG A 214 -13.50 14.71 -7.94
N ALA A 215 -13.21 15.85 -7.32
CA ALA A 215 -11.85 16.40 -7.29
C ALA A 215 -10.88 15.44 -6.58
N ALA A 216 -11.30 14.85 -5.46
CA ALA A 216 -10.50 13.86 -4.73
C ALA A 216 -10.18 12.62 -5.58
N LEU A 217 -11.18 12.10 -6.31
CA LEU A 217 -11.00 11.02 -7.28
C LEU A 217 -9.98 11.38 -8.35
N LEU A 218 -10.12 12.54 -8.99
CA LEU A 218 -9.22 12.97 -10.06
C LEU A 218 -7.79 13.16 -9.56
N VAL A 219 -7.61 13.82 -8.41
CA VAL A 219 -6.29 14.03 -7.81
C VAL A 219 -5.64 12.69 -7.47
N ALA A 220 -6.34 11.78 -6.80
CA ALA A 220 -5.79 10.47 -6.47
C ALA A 220 -5.44 9.65 -7.71
N SER A 221 -6.24 9.75 -8.77
CA SER A 221 -5.99 9.08 -10.05
C SER A 221 -4.74 9.61 -10.76
N VAL A 222 -4.55 10.94 -10.77
CA VAL A 222 -3.35 11.58 -11.34
C VAL A 222 -2.11 11.22 -10.52
N VAL A 223 -2.20 11.24 -9.19
CA VAL A 223 -1.09 10.85 -8.31
C VAL A 223 -0.72 9.37 -8.53
N PHE A 224 -1.71 8.49 -8.69
CA PHE A 224 -1.49 7.09 -9.05
C PHE A 224 -0.80 6.94 -10.42
N GLY A 225 -1.22 7.72 -11.42
CA GLY A 225 -0.53 7.74 -12.71
C GLY A 225 0.92 8.19 -12.60
N LEU A 226 1.18 9.30 -11.89
CA LEU A 226 2.53 9.87 -11.73
C LEU A 226 3.49 8.93 -10.98
N ALA A 227 2.97 8.03 -10.15
CA ALA A 227 3.77 6.96 -9.52
C ALA A 227 4.46 6.05 -10.55
N HIS A 228 3.95 5.98 -11.78
CA HIS A 228 4.44 5.08 -12.83
C HIS A 228 5.42 5.74 -13.82
N LEU A 229 5.98 6.90 -13.45
CA LEU A 229 7.08 7.52 -14.18
C LEU A 229 8.29 6.57 -14.30
N PRO A 230 9.14 6.70 -15.34
CA PRO A 230 9.20 7.82 -16.29
C PRO A 230 8.40 7.62 -17.59
N ASP A 231 7.78 6.47 -17.83
CA ASP A 231 7.04 6.25 -19.09
C ASP A 231 5.68 6.95 -19.07
N PHE A 232 5.56 8.05 -19.80
CA PHE A 232 4.31 8.82 -19.90
C PHE A 232 3.12 8.03 -20.47
N ARG A 233 3.37 6.99 -21.27
CA ARG A 233 2.30 6.08 -21.74
C ARG A 233 1.74 5.30 -20.56
N TYR A 234 2.60 4.84 -19.66
CA TYR A 234 2.17 4.17 -18.43
C TYR A 234 1.42 5.15 -17.52
N VAL A 235 1.96 6.35 -17.32
CA VAL A 235 1.32 7.40 -16.51
C VAL A 235 -0.12 7.66 -16.99
N ALA A 236 -0.34 7.79 -18.30
CA ALA A 236 -1.66 8.01 -18.87
C ALA A 236 -2.61 6.83 -18.62
N LEU A 237 -2.17 5.60 -18.90
CA LEU A 237 -2.99 4.39 -18.72
C LEU A 237 -3.30 4.14 -17.24
N ALA A 238 -2.31 4.29 -16.36
CA ALA A 238 -2.48 4.17 -14.92
C ALA A 238 -3.41 5.26 -14.37
N THR A 239 -3.35 6.50 -14.87
CA THR A 239 -4.30 7.56 -14.50
C THR A 239 -5.74 7.15 -14.84
N LEU A 240 -5.96 6.63 -16.05
CA LEU A 240 -7.29 6.14 -16.48
C LEU A 240 -7.78 4.96 -15.65
N ALA A 241 -6.91 4.00 -15.36
CA ALA A 241 -7.19 2.90 -14.44
C ALA A 241 -7.56 3.45 -13.06
N GLY A 242 -6.86 4.49 -12.62
CA GLY A 242 -7.08 5.09 -11.32
C GLY A 242 -8.45 5.71 -11.15
N VAL A 243 -9.01 6.30 -12.22
CA VAL A 243 -10.39 6.79 -12.24
C VAL A 243 -11.37 5.62 -12.09
N ALA A 244 -11.15 4.51 -12.79
CA ALA A 244 -11.99 3.33 -12.71
C ALA A 244 -11.98 2.73 -11.30
N TYR A 245 -10.80 2.52 -10.71
CA TYR A 245 -10.66 1.96 -9.35
C TYR A 245 -11.25 2.89 -8.28
N GLY A 246 -10.92 4.18 -8.36
CA GLY A 246 -11.41 5.17 -7.41
C GLY A 246 -12.93 5.38 -7.49
N TRP A 247 -13.54 5.19 -8.65
CA TRP A 247 -15.00 5.19 -8.80
C TRP A 247 -15.64 3.97 -8.16
N VAL A 248 -15.07 2.76 -8.33
CA VAL A 248 -15.54 1.55 -7.65
C VAL A 248 -15.45 1.73 -6.14
N TYR A 249 -14.33 2.27 -5.65
CA TYR A 249 -14.10 2.56 -4.23
C TYR A 249 -15.12 3.56 -3.62
N ALA A 250 -15.62 4.50 -4.43
CA ALA A 250 -16.52 5.55 -3.96
C ALA A 250 -18.01 5.14 -3.97
N ARG A 251 -18.36 3.94 -4.43
CA ARG A 251 -19.72 3.39 -4.42
C ARG A 251 -20.07 2.76 -3.08
#